data_AF-U2YQ91-F1
#
_entry.id   AF-U2YQ91-F1
#
_cell.length_a   1.000
_cell.length_b   1.000
_cell.length_c   1.000
_cell.angle_alpha   90.00
_cell.angle_beta   90.00
_cell.angle_gamma   90.00
#
_symmetry.space_group_name_H-M   'P 1'
#
loop_
_entity.id
_entity.type
_entity.pdbx_description
1 polymer ?
#
loop_
_entity_poly.entity_id
_entity_poly.type
_entity_poly.pdbx_seq_one_letter_code
_entity_poly.pdbx_strand_id
1 'polypeptide(L)'
;MTDTPRRFARTIGIDYSGAETAEASLKGLRVYQTLCDEEAQEVLPPVGPRKYWTRRGLAAWLMQELDSRVPTIVGIDHAFSFPMRYFERHRLAPDWPNFLDDFCAHWPTDEPHTYVDFVRYGHVGNGRPGQASEPGAA
;
A
#
# COMPACT_ATOMS: atom_id res chain seq x y z
N MET A 1 -13.87 -21.50 -29.54
CA MET A 1 -13.23 -20.93 -28.34
C MET A 1 -12.06 -20.12 -28.82
N THR A 2 -12.15 -18.79 -28.75
CA THR A 2 -11.05 -17.90 -29.15
C THR A 2 -9.99 -17.97 -28.06
N ASP A 3 -8.85 -18.56 -28.40
CA ASP A 3 -7.64 -18.60 -27.57
C ASP A 3 -7.04 -17.19 -27.52
N THR A 4 -7.58 -16.34 -26.65
CA THR A 4 -6.97 -15.05 -26.33
C THR A 4 -5.83 -15.34 -25.36
N PRO A 5 -4.57 -15.12 -25.76
CA PRO A 5 -3.44 -15.43 -24.90
C PRO A 5 -3.53 -14.65 -23.59
N ARG A 6 -3.37 -15.34 -22.46
CA ARG A 6 -3.46 -14.76 -21.13
C ARG A 6 -2.32 -13.75 -20.93
N ARG A 7 -2.66 -12.47 -20.75
CA ARG A 7 -1.68 -11.39 -20.58
C ARG A 7 -0.92 -11.47 -19.26
N PHE A 8 -1.56 -12.01 -18.21
CA PHE A 8 -0.98 -12.19 -16.89
C PHE A 8 -1.04 -13.66 -16.49
N ALA A 9 0.13 -14.25 -16.26
CA ALA A 9 0.23 -15.62 -15.80
C ALA A 9 -0.15 -15.73 -14.31
N ARG A 10 0.15 -14.70 -13.51
CA ARG A 10 -0.14 -14.69 -12.08
C ARG A 10 -1.13 -13.58 -11.73
N THR A 11 -2.09 -13.90 -10.86
CA THR A 11 -2.98 -12.91 -10.24
C THR A 11 -2.81 -12.99 -8.74
N ILE A 12 -2.58 -11.87 -8.08
CA ILE A 12 -2.49 -11.76 -6.62
C ILE A 12 -3.65 -10.87 -6.14
N GLY A 13 -4.49 -11.39 -5.26
CA GLY A 13 -5.56 -10.64 -4.58
C GLY A 13 -5.18 -10.38 -3.13
N ILE A 14 -5.37 -9.15 -2.66
CA ILE A 14 -5.00 -8.71 -1.31
C ILE A 14 -6.22 -8.11 -0.63
N ASP A 15 -6.65 -8.71 0.47
CA ASP A 15 -7.55 -8.08 1.44
C ASP A 15 -6.68 -7.19 2.34
N TYR A 16 -6.75 -5.87 2.14
CA TYR A 16 -5.83 -4.93 2.77
C TYR A 16 -6.40 -4.35 4.07
N SER A 17 -5.68 -4.54 5.17
CA SER A 17 -5.98 -3.89 6.44
C SER A 17 -5.00 -2.75 6.74
N GLY A 18 -5.52 -1.53 6.87
CA GLY A 18 -4.80 -0.34 7.31
C GLY A 18 -4.75 -0.13 8.83
N ALA A 19 -5.12 -1.15 9.63
CA ALA A 19 -5.13 -1.05 11.09
C ALA A 19 -3.72 -1.02 11.70
N GLU A 20 -3.63 -0.51 12.92
CA GLU A 20 -2.40 -0.48 13.74
C GLU A 20 -1.17 0.10 13.00
N THR A 21 0.03 -0.43 13.25
CA THR A 21 1.30 0.02 12.63
C THR A 21 1.68 -0.83 11.43
N ALA A 22 2.70 -0.42 10.68
CA ALA A 22 3.19 -1.17 9.51
C ALA A 22 3.78 -2.55 9.87
N GLU A 23 4.22 -2.73 11.13
CA GLU A 23 4.82 -3.97 11.68
C GLU A 23 3.81 -4.89 12.37
N ALA A 24 2.56 -4.46 12.54
CA ALA A 24 1.52 -5.25 13.19
C ALA A 24 1.17 -6.49 12.36
N SER A 25 1.06 -7.65 13.03
CA SER A 25 0.68 -8.93 12.41
C SER A 25 -0.85 -9.03 12.37
N LEU A 26 -1.46 -8.66 11.24
CA LEU A 26 -2.91 -8.44 11.15
C LEU A 26 -3.66 -9.63 10.56
N LYS A 27 -4.63 -10.17 11.31
CA LYS A 27 -5.51 -11.25 10.81
C LYS A 27 -6.33 -10.85 9.58
N GLY A 28 -6.64 -9.56 9.44
CA GLY A 28 -7.36 -9.00 8.30
C GLY A 28 -6.48 -8.62 7.11
N LEU A 29 -5.17 -8.91 7.15
CA LEU A 29 -4.28 -8.72 6.01
C LEU A 29 -4.02 -10.08 5.36
N ARG A 30 -4.70 -10.36 4.24
CA ARG A 30 -4.69 -11.68 3.58
C ARG A 30 -4.26 -11.56 2.13
N VAL A 31 -3.59 -12.59 1.64
CA VAL A 31 -3.06 -12.65 0.28
C VAL A 31 -3.47 -13.98 -0.33
N TYR A 32 -4.02 -13.92 -1.53
CA TYR A 32 -4.32 -15.09 -2.35
C TYR A 32 -3.65 -14.93 -3.70
N GLN A 33 -3.19 -16.03 -4.28
CA GLN A 33 -2.66 -16.03 -5.63
C GLN A 33 -3.23 -17.16 -6.48
N THR A 34 -3.27 -16.95 -7.78
CA THR A 34 -3.46 -17.99 -8.80
C THR A 34 -2.31 -17.92 -9.80
N LEU A 35 -1.91 -19.07 -10.32
CA LEU A 35 -1.00 -19.18 -11.45
C LEU A 35 -1.74 -19.89 -12.59
N CYS A 36 -1.76 -19.29 -13.77
CA CYS A 36 -2.54 -19.78 -14.90
C CYS A 36 -3.99 -20.07 -14.45
N ASP A 37 -4.52 -21.25 -14.77
CA ASP A 37 -5.89 -21.64 -14.45
C ASP A 37 -5.99 -22.45 -13.15
N GLU A 38 -4.95 -22.43 -12.32
CA GLU A 38 -4.96 -23.07 -11.01
C GLU A 38 -5.93 -22.37 -10.05
N GLU A 39 -6.43 -23.13 -9.07
CA GLU A 39 -7.26 -22.59 -8.00
C GLU A 39 -6.50 -21.58 -7.14
N ALA A 40 -7.24 -20.62 -6.59
CA ALA A 40 -6.67 -19.60 -5.73
C ALA A 40 -6.19 -20.21 -4.41
N GLN A 41 -4.92 -19.98 -4.09
CA GLN A 41 -4.28 -20.45 -2.87
C GLN A 41 -3.89 -19.28 -1.99
N GLU A 42 -4.09 -19.44 -0.69
CA GLU A 42 -3.62 -18.45 0.28
C GLU A 42 -2.10 -18.46 0.35
N VAL A 43 -1.49 -17.28 0.26
CA VAL A 43 -0.06 -17.09 0.49
C VAL A 43 0.14 -16.62 1.92
N LEU A 44 0.85 -17.42 2.71
CA LEU A 44 1.19 -17.10 4.09
C LEU A 44 2.49 -16.29 4.16
N PRO A 45 2.68 -15.47 5.21
CA PRO A 45 3.97 -14.82 5.44
C PRO A 45 5.09 -15.86 5.62
N PRO A 46 6.36 -15.48 5.40
CA PRO A 46 7.50 -16.35 5.68
C PRO A 46 7.46 -16.92 7.09
N VAL A 47 7.94 -18.16 7.26
CA VAL A 47 7.97 -18.84 8.56
C VAL A 47 8.72 -17.97 9.57
N GLY A 48 8.07 -17.70 10.70
CA GLY A 48 8.62 -16.83 11.72
C GLY A 48 7.67 -16.67 12.91
N PRO A 49 7.95 -15.70 13.80
CA PRO A 49 7.16 -15.50 15.01
C PRO A 49 5.76 -14.92 14.74
N ARG A 50 5.53 -14.37 13.55
CA ARG A 50 4.26 -13.74 13.17
C ARG A 50 3.40 -14.73 12.42
N LYS A 51 2.15 -14.89 12.88
CA LYS A 51 1.16 -15.77 12.26
C LYS A 51 0.56 -15.18 10.99
N TYR A 52 0.45 -13.86 10.90
CA TYR A 52 -0.20 -13.15 9.81
C TYR A 52 0.74 -12.13 9.16
N TRP A 53 0.32 -11.63 8.00
CA TRP A 53 1.08 -10.59 7.29
C TRP A 53 1.18 -9.31 8.12
N THR A 54 2.30 -8.62 7.91
CA THR A 54 2.48 -7.21 8.28
C THR A 54 2.48 -6.40 7.00
N ARG A 55 2.08 -5.13 7.03
CA ARG A 55 2.09 -4.27 5.83
C ARG A 55 3.51 -4.15 5.25
N ARG A 56 4.52 -3.97 6.11
CA ARG A 56 5.93 -3.89 5.69
C ARG A 56 6.42 -5.21 5.06
N GLY A 57 6.09 -6.34 5.69
CA GLY A 57 6.44 -7.67 5.17
C GLY A 57 5.75 -7.99 3.84
N LEU A 58 4.48 -7.60 3.70
CA LEU A 58 3.72 -7.75 2.47
C LEU A 58 4.33 -6.92 1.33
N ALA A 59 4.68 -5.66 1.59
CA ALA A 59 5.34 -4.81 0.60
C ALA A 59 6.70 -5.39 0.15
N ALA A 60 7.51 -5.88 1.10
CA ALA A 60 8.78 -6.53 0.79
C ALA A 60 8.60 -7.79 -0.08
N TRP A 61 7.63 -8.64 0.25
CA TRP A 61 7.29 -9.82 -0.54
C TRP A 61 6.78 -9.44 -1.94
N LEU A 62 5.88 -8.47 -2.05
CA LEU A 62 5.38 -8.00 -3.35
C LEU A 62 6.49 -7.48 -4.26
N MET A 63 7.47 -6.73 -3.72
CA MET A 63 8.62 -6.29 -4.51
C MET A 63 9.39 -7.48 -5.12
N GLN A 64 9.58 -8.55 -4.35
CA GLN A 64 10.25 -9.76 -4.84
C GLN A 64 9.43 -10.47 -5.91
N GLU A 65 8.12 -10.62 -5.72
CA GLU A 65 7.26 -11.26 -6.71
C GLU A 65 7.16 -10.47 -8.01
N LEU A 66 7.15 -9.14 -7.93
CA LEU A 66 7.04 -8.25 -9.09
C LEU A 66 8.36 -8.06 -9.83
N ASP A 67 9.51 -8.30 -9.19
CA ASP A 67 10.81 -8.37 -9.84
C ASP A 67 11.00 -9.67 -10.65
N SER A 68 10.15 -10.68 -10.41
CA SER A 68 10.15 -11.91 -11.18
C SER A 68 9.73 -11.68 -12.65
N ARG A 69 10.17 -12.56 -13.55
CA ARG A 69 9.79 -12.49 -14.99
C ARG A 69 8.36 -12.99 -15.26
N VAL A 70 7.56 -13.27 -14.23
CA VAL A 70 6.20 -13.77 -14.38
C VAL A 70 5.26 -12.57 -14.54
N PRO A 71 4.57 -12.40 -15.69
CA PRO A 71 3.60 -11.33 -15.85
C PRO A 71 2.52 -11.43 -14.78
N THR A 72 2.50 -10.47 -13.86
CA THR A 72 1.69 -10.49 -12.64
C THR A 72 0.75 -9.29 -12.62
N ILE A 73 -0.52 -9.53 -12.26
CA ILE A 73 -1.47 -8.48 -11.90
C ILE A 73 -1.79 -8.59 -10.41
N VAL A 74 -1.85 -7.45 -9.72
CA VAL A 74 -2.15 -7.37 -8.30
C VAL A 74 -3.42 -6.54 -8.11
N GLY A 75 -4.43 -7.13 -7.47
CA GLY A 75 -5.62 -6.44 -7.00
C GLY A 75 -5.56 -6.24 -5.49
N ILE A 76 -5.77 -5.01 -5.03
CA ILE A 76 -5.75 -4.65 -3.62
C ILE A 76 -7.14 -4.15 -3.24
N ASP A 77 -7.80 -4.81 -2.29
CA ASP A 77 -9.05 -4.34 -1.70
C ASP A 77 -8.75 -3.17 -0.77
N HIS A 78 -8.66 -1.99 -1.38
CA HIS A 78 -8.48 -0.74 -0.69
C HIS A 78 -9.48 0.27 -1.27
N ALA A 79 -10.17 1.02 -0.41
CA ALA A 79 -11.00 2.16 -0.82
C ALA A 79 -10.11 3.36 -1.20
N PHE A 80 -9.28 3.19 -2.24
CA PHE A 80 -8.39 4.22 -2.75
C PHE A 80 -9.01 4.86 -3.99
N SER A 81 -9.18 6.19 -3.95
CA SER A 81 -9.65 6.97 -5.09
C SER A 81 -8.64 8.07 -5.39
N PHE A 82 -8.63 8.56 -6.63
CA PHE A 82 -7.77 9.67 -7.03
C PHE A 82 -8.12 10.91 -6.20
N PRO A 83 -7.21 11.41 -5.34
CA PRO A 83 -7.57 12.38 -4.33
C PRO A 83 -7.57 13.80 -4.91
N MET A 84 -8.45 14.08 -5.88
CA MET A 84 -8.50 15.36 -6.62
C MET A 84 -8.50 16.58 -5.68
N ARG A 85 -9.24 16.50 -4.58
CA ARG A 85 -9.29 17.55 -3.56
C ARG A 85 -7.97 17.76 -2.83
N TYR A 86 -7.17 16.71 -2.67
CA TYR A 86 -5.83 16.79 -2.09
C TYR A 86 -4.91 17.57 -3.02
N PHE A 87 -4.89 17.24 -4.32
CA PHE A 87 -4.10 17.96 -5.32
C PHE A 87 -4.42 19.46 -5.35
N GLU A 88 -5.72 19.80 -5.41
CA GLU A 88 -6.19 21.19 -5.41
C GLU A 88 -5.76 21.93 -4.14
N ARG A 89 -5.91 21.30 -2.97
CA ARG A 89 -5.59 21.91 -1.67
C ARG A 89 -4.09 22.14 -1.50
N HIS A 90 -3.28 21.16 -1.87
CA HIS A 90 -1.83 21.16 -1.69
C HIS A 90 -1.07 21.73 -2.90
N ARG A 91 -1.80 22.17 -3.94
CA ARG A 91 -1.26 22.72 -5.20
C ARG A 91 -0.26 21.78 -5.88
N LEU A 92 -0.53 20.49 -5.79
CA LEU A 92 0.28 19.43 -6.42
C LEU A 92 -0.23 19.17 -7.83
N ALA A 93 0.67 18.75 -8.71
CA ALA A 93 0.28 18.19 -9.99
C ALA A 93 -0.51 16.88 -9.75
N PRO A 94 -1.54 16.57 -10.56
CA PRO A 94 -2.41 15.41 -10.39
C PRO A 94 -1.74 14.13 -10.90
N ASP A 95 -0.57 13.80 -10.37
CA ASP A 95 0.23 12.62 -10.69
C ASP A 95 0.63 11.85 -9.43
N TRP A 96 0.88 10.55 -9.61
CA TRP A 96 1.19 9.65 -8.50
C TRP A 96 2.52 9.96 -7.79
N PRO A 97 3.65 10.20 -8.49
CA PRO A 97 4.90 10.51 -7.82
C PRO A 97 4.80 11.71 -6.88
N ASN A 98 4.32 12.87 -7.36
CA ASN A 98 4.20 14.07 -6.53
C ASN A 98 3.18 13.89 -5.40
N PHE A 99 2.09 13.14 -5.64
CA PHE A 99 1.16 12.77 -4.58
C PHE A 99 1.86 12.01 -3.46
N LEU A 100 2.57 10.94 -3.80
CA LEU A 100 3.15 10.01 -2.84
C LEU A 100 4.28 10.67 -2.06
N ASP A 101 5.14 11.45 -2.70
CA ASP A 101 6.22 12.18 -2.03
C ASP A 101 5.66 13.14 -0.98
N ASP A 102 4.67 13.96 -1.35
CA ASP A 102 4.03 14.89 -0.42
C ASP A 102 3.25 14.15 0.68
N PHE A 103 2.43 13.17 0.31
CA PHE A 103 1.58 12.44 1.26
C PHE A 103 2.42 11.69 2.29
N CYS A 104 3.45 10.96 1.88
CA CYS A 104 4.34 10.22 2.78
C CYS A 104 5.14 11.16 3.69
N ALA A 105 5.56 12.33 3.19
CA ALA A 105 6.26 13.33 4.03
C ALA A 105 5.37 13.88 5.17
N HIS A 106 4.07 14.03 4.93
CA HIS A 106 3.13 14.56 5.93
C HIS A 106 2.47 13.47 6.78
N TRP A 107 2.32 12.26 6.23
CA TRP A 107 1.71 11.09 6.86
C TRP A 107 2.70 9.91 6.92
N PRO A 108 3.72 9.98 7.79
CA PRO A 108 4.77 8.95 7.91
C PRO A 108 4.27 7.68 8.62
N THR A 109 3.13 7.14 8.18
CA THR A 109 2.45 5.99 8.78
C THR A 109 3.10 4.65 8.43
N ASP A 110 4.09 4.68 7.56
CA ASP A 110 5.01 3.59 7.27
C ASP A 110 6.22 3.58 8.22
N GLU A 111 6.45 4.62 9.03
CA GLU A 111 7.54 4.63 10.01
C GLU A 111 7.28 3.68 11.20
N PRO A 112 8.32 3.13 11.83
CA PRO A 112 8.18 2.22 12.97
C PRO A 112 7.33 2.83 14.09
N HIS A 113 6.41 2.02 14.63
CA HIS A 113 5.57 2.39 15.77
C HIS A 113 4.64 3.60 15.55
N THR A 114 4.39 4.00 14.29
CA THR A 114 3.51 5.13 13.99
C THR A 114 2.07 4.68 13.76
N TYR A 115 1.16 5.14 14.62
CA TYR A 115 -0.29 5.02 14.43
C TYR A 115 -0.84 6.24 13.70
N VAL A 116 -1.90 6.06 12.91
CA VAL A 116 -2.60 7.15 12.21
C VAL A 116 -3.03 8.26 13.18
N ASP A 117 -3.45 7.87 14.38
CA ASP A 117 -3.87 8.82 15.41
C ASP A 117 -2.74 9.72 15.90
N PHE A 118 -1.48 9.25 15.88
CA PHE A 118 -0.34 10.08 16.24
C PHE A 118 -0.13 11.21 15.22
N VAL A 119 -0.36 10.94 13.94
CA VAL A 119 -0.32 11.97 12.89
C VAL A 119 -1.49 12.94 13.05
N ARG A 120 -2.71 12.41 13.28
CA ARG A 120 -3.92 13.23 13.43
C ARG A 120 -3.84 14.20 14.61
N TYR A 121 -3.28 13.76 15.74
CA TYR A 121 -3.12 14.60 16.93
C TYR A 121 -1.87 15.49 16.88
N GLY A 122 -1.02 15.34 15.84
CA GLY A 122 0.18 16.14 15.63
C GLY A 122 1.33 15.76 16.55
N HIS A 123 1.40 14.50 16.98
CA HIS A 123 2.53 13.96 17.72
C HIS A 123 3.71 13.63 16.81
N VAL A 124 3.44 13.24 15.56
CA VAL A 124 4.44 12.93 14.52
C VAL A 124 3.93 13.41 13.16
N GLY A 125 4.83 13.78 12.26
CA GLY A 125 4.47 14.31 10.93
C GLY A 125 3.72 15.64 10.96
N ASN A 126 3.28 16.09 9.79
CA ASN A 126 2.60 17.38 9.57
C ASN A 126 1.20 17.22 8.94
N GLY A 127 0.59 16.03 9.04
CA GLY A 127 -0.70 15.69 8.41
C GLY A 127 -1.95 16.43 8.94
N ARG A 128 -1.78 17.59 9.60
CA ARG A 128 -2.91 18.40 10.08
C ARG A 128 -3.68 19.01 8.90
N PRO A 129 -5.03 18.96 8.92
CA PRO A 129 -5.81 19.76 7.99
C PRO A 129 -5.62 21.25 8.31
N GLY A 130 -4.94 21.99 7.41
CA GLY A 130 -4.88 23.45 7.46
C GLY A 130 -3.49 24.08 7.56
N GLN A 131 -2.41 23.31 7.65
CA GLN A 131 -1.07 23.86 7.44
C GLN A 131 -0.64 23.54 6.01
N ALA A 132 -0.99 24.44 5.09
CA ALA A 132 -0.20 24.55 3.87
C ALA A 132 1.24 24.82 4.32
N SER A 133 2.18 24.02 3.84
CA SER A 133 3.60 24.32 3.97
C SER A 133 3.80 25.74 3.45
N GLU A 134 4.09 26.68 4.35
CA GLU A 134 4.51 28.00 3.89
C GLU A 134 5.78 27.79 3.07
N PRO A 135 5.86 28.29 1.83
CA PRO A 135 7.09 28.21 1.07
C PRO A 135 8.16 28.92 1.87
N GLY A 136 9.24 28.19 2.18
CA GLY A 136 10.36 28.71 2.96
C GLY A 136 10.80 30.06 2.43
N ALA A 137 10.82 31.05 3.32
CA ALA A 137 11.41 32.34 3.04
C ALA A 137 12.89 32.11 2.65
N ALA A 138 13.25 32.66 1.50
CA ALA A 138 14.61 32.72 0.97
C ALA A 138 15.59 33.42 1.92
#